data_AF-A0A504Y6V6-F1
#
_entry.id   AF-A0A504Y6V6-F1
#
_cell.length_a   1.000
_cell.length_b   1.000
_cell.length_c   1.000
_cell.angle_alpha   90.00
_cell.angle_beta   90.00
_cell.angle_gamma   90.00
#
_symmetry.space_group_name_H-M   'P 1'
#
loop_
_entity.id
_entity.type
_entity.pdbx_description
1 polymer ?
#
loop_
_entity_poly.entity_id
_entity_poly.type
_entity_poly.pdbx_seq_one_letter_code
_entity_poly.pdbx_strand_id
1 'polypeptide(L)'
;MKLLSDEPAEETFVLVLYGEEVDIDHTIIAGFDVPTEVNFAVMLYQNEKYYASSTEACSPSTKTSVQNEVTQPLTQPLNEPVYHRNLFTKTNMSATTFISKSVTDLMDCPKLIPHVVPVDHVYHGKTCFMNCLIEQTRSDIHARDDKDLR
;
A
#
# COMPACT_ATOMS: atom_id res chain seq x y z
N MET A 1 -32.93 23.07 -25.22
CA MET A 1 -33.82 22.60 -26.31
C MET A 1 -33.01 21.57 -27.08
N LYS A 2 -33.16 20.25 -26.95
CA LYS A 2 -34.35 19.40 -26.83
C LYS A 2 -34.13 18.30 -25.79
N LEU A 3 -35.17 18.03 -25.01
CA LEU A 3 -35.36 16.76 -24.31
C LEU A 3 -35.64 15.70 -25.39
N LEU A 4 -34.91 14.59 -25.37
CA LEU A 4 -35.25 13.41 -26.15
C LEU A 4 -36.08 12.51 -25.24
N SER A 5 -37.29 12.24 -25.73
CA SER A 5 -38.36 11.44 -25.16
C SER A 5 -37.91 10.06 -24.73
N ASP A 6 -38.38 9.60 -23.57
CA ASP A 6 -38.56 8.18 -23.30
C ASP A 6 -39.98 8.03 -22.71
N GLU A 7 -40.88 7.47 -23.51
CA GLU A 7 -42.23 7.12 -23.05
C GLU A 7 -42.11 5.91 -22.11
N PRO A 8 -42.70 5.92 -20.90
CA PRO A 8 -42.89 4.68 -20.17
C PRO A 8 -44.12 3.96 -20.72
N ALA A 9 -43.89 2.74 -21.22
CA ALA A 9 -44.92 1.79 -21.59
C ALA A 9 -45.89 1.60 -20.41
N GLU A 10 -47.18 1.74 -20.68
CA GLU A 10 -48.25 1.37 -19.75
C GLU A 10 -48.28 -0.15 -19.57
N GLU A 11 -47.55 -0.67 -18.58
CA GLU A 11 -47.76 -2.04 -18.12
C GLU A 11 -49.00 -2.08 -17.21
N THR A 12 -50.10 -2.55 -17.80
CA THR A 12 -51.33 -2.89 -17.08
C THR A 12 -51.06 -4.13 -16.21
N PHE A 13 -50.87 -3.94 -14.91
CA PHE A 13 -50.73 -5.05 -13.97
C PHE A 13 -52.10 -5.48 -13.43
N VAL A 14 -52.49 -6.70 -13.77
CA VAL A 14 -53.62 -7.40 -13.15
C VAL A 14 -53.20 -7.83 -11.74
N LEU A 15 -53.83 -7.25 -10.73
CA LEU A 15 -53.63 -7.66 -9.34
C LEU A 15 -54.46 -8.91 -9.03
N VAL A 16 -53.79 -10.03 -8.79
CA VAL A 16 -54.38 -11.19 -8.09
C VAL A 16 -54.19 -10.96 -6.60
N LEU A 17 -55.26 -10.53 -5.92
CA LEU A 17 -55.28 -10.44 -4.46
C LEU A 17 -55.49 -11.85 -3.89
N TYR A 18 -54.48 -12.37 -3.18
CA TYR A 18 -54.68 -13.48 -2.26
C TYR A 18 -55.49 -12.97 -1.07
N GLY A 19 -56.63 -13.62 -0.85
CA GLY A 19 -57.64 -13.20 0.09
C GLY A 19 -57.18 -13.20 1.54
N GLU A 20 -57.49 -12.11 2.21
CA GLU A 20 -57.86 -12.09 3.62
C GLU A 20 -58.99 -11.05 3.72
N GLU A 21 -60.22 -11.51 3.91
CA GLU A 21 -61.36 -10.64 4.17
C GLU A 21 -61.16 -9.99 5.55
N VAL A 22 -60.85 -8.70 5.57
CA VAL A 22 -60.93 -7.87 6.77
C VAL A 22 -62.22 -7.08 6.69
N ASP A 23 -63.09 -7.33 7.67
CA ASP A 23 -64.42 -6.75 7.86
C ASP A 23 -64.36 -5.22 7.88
N ILE A 24 -65.06 -4.57 6.93
CA ILE A 24 -65.15 -3.11 6.85
C ILE A 24 -66.49 -2.71 7.45
N ASP A 25 -66.48 -2.39 8.75
CA ASP A 25 -67.62 -1.74 9.39
C ASP A 25 -67.88 -0.37 8.74
N HIS A 26 -69.10 -0.25 8.20
CA HIS A 26 -69.72 0.96 7.72
C HIS A 26 -69.62 2.11 8.75
N THR A 27 -69.04 3.25 8.34
CA THR A 27 -69.58 4.56 8.71
C THR A 27 -69.36 5.57 7.58
N ILE A 28 -70.46 6.23 7.29
CA ILE A 28 -70.81 7.04 6.13
C ILE A 28 -70.05 8.37 6.12
N ILE A 29 -69.59 8.74 4.93
CA ILE A 29 -69.13 10.08 4.56
C ILE A 29 -70.27 11.08 4.75
N ALA A 30 -70.05 12.13 5.54
CA ALA A 30 -70.82 13.37 5.41
C ALA A 30 -70.03 14.60 5.90
N GLY A 31 -69.50 15.36 4.94
CA GLY A 31 -69.47 16.83 5.00
C GLY A 31 -68.16 17.51 5.37
N PHE A 32 -67.34 17.83 4.37
CA PHE A 32 -66.84 19.21 4.18
C PHE A 32 -66.30 19.39 2.75
N ASP A 33 -66.97 20.26 1.98
CA ASP A 33 -66.60 20.71 0.63
C ASP A 33 -65.56 21.83 0.74
N VAL A 34 -64.28 21.49 0.60
CA VAL A 34 -63.19 22.42 0.26
C VAL A 34 -62.22 21.63 -0.61
N PRO A 35 -61.94 22.04 -1.87
CA PRO A 35 -60.89 21.39 -2.66
C PRO A 35 -59.55 21.91 -2.15
N THR A 36 -59.10 21.38 -1.02
CA THR A 36 -57.69 21.47 -0.64
C THR A 36 -57.00 20.33 -1.38
N GLU A 37 -56.09 20.64 -2.31
CA GLU A 37 -55.26 19.62 -2.94
C GLU A 37 -54.38 18.97 -1.88
N VAL A 38 -54.89 17.92 -1.24
CA VAL A 38 -54.13 17.06 -0.33
C VAL A 38 -53.25 16.17 -1.20
N ASN A 39 -52.05 16.65 -1.47
CA ASN A 39 -50.98 15.85 -2.07
C ASN A 39 -50.54 14.79 -1.04
N PHE A 40 -51.05 13.57 -1.19
CA PHE A 40 -50.58 12.42 -0.40
C PHE A 40 -49.19 12.00 -0.89
N ALA A 41 -48.16 12.40 -0.16
CA ALA A 41 -46.81 11.87 -0.37
C ALA A 41 -46.69 10.52 0.35
N VAL A 42 -46.81 9.42 -0.39
CA VAL A 42 -46.64 8.06 0.13
C VAL A 42 -45.15 7.75 0.21
N MET A 43 -44.67 7.36 1.39
CA MET A 43 -43.30 6.89 1.60
C MET A 43 -43.26 5.36 1.50
N LEU A 44 -42.40 4.85 0.63
CA LEU A 44 -42.11 3.41 0.57
C LEU A 44 -41.31 3.00 1.81
N TYR A 45 -41.60 1.81 2.34
CA TYR A 45 -40.90 1.26 3.52
C TYR A 45 -39.37 1.26 3.38
N GLN A 46 -38.84 1.02 2.18
CA GLN A 46 -37.38 1.03 1.91
C GLN A 46 -36.72 2.40 2.07
N ASN A 47 -37.51 3.48 2.06
CA ASN A 47 -37.04 4.86 2.12
C ASN A 47 -37.26 5.50 3.50
N GLU A 48 -37.68 4.72 4.50
CA GLU A 48 -37.84 5.20 5.87
C GLU A 48 -36.45 5.52 6.47
N LYS A 49 -36.21 6.79 6.78
CA LYS A 49 -34.98 7.25 7.43
C LYS A 49 -35.16 7.24 8.94
N TYR A 50 -34.57 6.24 9.61
CA TYR A 50 -34.67 6.09 11.06
C TYR A 50 -33.78 7.05 11.87
N TYR A 51 -32.78 7.67 11.25
CA TYR A 51 -31.82 8.55 11.93
C TYR A 51 -31.62 9.88 11.20
N ALA A 52 -31.47 10.97 11.97
CA ALA A 52 -31.16 12.29 11.45
C ALA A 52 -29.79 12.30 10.75
N SER A 53 -29.65 13.15 9.73
CA SER A 53 -28.40 13.27 8.99
C SER A 53 -27.27 13.80 9.88
N SER A 54 -26.03 13.37 9.66
CA SER A 54 -24.86 13.78 10.47
C SER A 54 -24.63 15.29 10.46
N THR A 55 -25.01 15.96 9.38
CA THR A 55 -24.96 17.42 9.19
C THR A 55 -26.04 18.18 9.98
N GLU A 56 -27.13 17.53 10.34
CA GLU A 56 -28.24 18.12 11.10
C GLU A 56 -28.04 17.94 12.61
N ALA A 57 -27.42 16.82 13.02
CA ALA A 57 -27.07 16.57 14.42
C ALA A 57 -25.84 17.35 14.91
N CYS A 58 -24.95 17.78 14.00
CA CYS A 58 -23.74 18.54 14.33
C CYS A 58 -23.86 20.01 13.93
N SER A 59 -23.29 20.90 14.74
CA SER A 59 -23.23 22.34 14.44
C SER A 59 -22.54 22.63 13.09
N PRO A 60 -22.96 23.67 12.35
CA PRO A 60 -22.46 23.97 11.00
C PRO A 60 -20.97 24.38 10.95
N SER A 61 -20.34 24.63 12.09
CA SER A 61 -18.90 24.91 12.19
C SER A 61 -18.03 23.65 12.22
N THR A 62 -18.61 22.46 12.37
CA THR A 62 -17.88 21.19 12.49
C THR A 62 -17.91 20.42 11.18
N LYS A 63 -16.72 20.05 10.66
CA LYS A 63 -16.61 19.21 9.46
C LYS A 63 -16.88 17.75 9.81
N THR A 64 -18.01 17.22 9.37
CA THR A 64 -18.29 15.79 9.40
C THR A 64 -17.72 15.12 8.15
N SER A 65 -16.77 14.21 8.30
CA SER A 65 -16.22 13.40 7.20
C SER A 65 -16.50 11.94 7.48
N VAL A 66 -17.12 11.23 6.53
CA VAL A 66 -17.30 9.78 6.60
C VAL A 66 -16.20 9.15 5.75
N GLN A 67 -15.41 8.28 6.36
CA GLN A 67 -14.35 7.55 5.67
C GLN A 67 -14.59 6.04 5.87
N ASN A 68 -15.06 5.39 4.80
CA ASN A 68 -15.39 3.96 4.81
C ASN A 68 -14.17 3.08 4.57
N GLU A 69 -13.14 3.61 3.91
CA GLU A 69 -11.95 2.85 3.51
C GLU A 69 -10.66 3.47 4.07
N VAL A 70 -9.69 2.60 4.35
CA VAL A 70 -8.38 3.00 4.88
C VAL A 70 -7.55 3.62 3.76
N THR A 71 -7.00 4.81 3.99
CA THR A 71 -6.20 5.55 3.00
C THR A 71 -4.89 4.84 2.61
N GLN A 72 -4.29 4.09 3.54
CA GLN A 72 -2.99 3.44 3.35
C GLN A 72 -3.13 1.91 3.40
N PRO A 73 -2.57 1.17 2.43
CA PRO A 73 -2.56 -0.28 2.47
C PRO A 73 -1.66 -0.80 3.60
N LEU A 74 -2.03 -1.94 4.21
CA LEU A 74 -1.27 -2.57 5.30
C LEU A 74 0.17 -2.99 4.90
N THR A 75 0.45 -3.11 3.61
CA THR A 75 1.79 -3.43 3.09
C THR A 75 2.78 -2.28 3.26
N GLN A 76 2.28 -1.03 3.29
CA GLN A 76 3.14 0.13 3.47
C GLN A 76 3.30 0.41 4.98
N PRO A 77 4.54 0.48 5.50
CA PRO A 77 4.75 0.84 6.90
C PRO A 77 4.30 2.27 7.19
N LEU A 78 3.80 2.53 8.40
CA LEU A 78 3.39 3.87 8.83
C LEU A 78 4.57 4.85 8.95
N ASN A 79 5.74 4.35 9.32
CA ASN A 79 7.00 5.10 9.32
C ASN A 79 7.99 4.37 8.41
N GLU A 80 8.47 5.04 7.36
CA GLU A 80 9.39 4.42 6.40
C GLU A 80 10.76 4.20 7.05
N PRO A 81 11.25 2.95 7.11
CA PRO A 81 12.58 2.69 7.63
C PRO A 81 13.64 3.24 6.66
N VAL A 82 14.74 3.72 7.22
CA VAL A 82 15.87 4.24 6.42
C VAL A 82 16.58 3.06 5.76
N TYR A 83 16.31 2.85 4.48
CA TYR A 83 17.01 1.83 3.69
C TYR A 83 18.33 2.37 3.13
N HIS A 84 19.44 1.77 3.56
CA HIS A 84 20.74 1.95 2.91
C HIS A 84 20.97 0.80 1.92
N ARG A 85 20.88 1.09 0.62
CA ARG A 85 21.22 0.11 -0.44
C ARG A 85 22.74 0.00 -0.56
N ASN A 86 23.36 -0.71 0.36
CA ASN A 86 24.80 -0.99 0.31
C ASN A 86 25.03 -2.30 -0.43
N LEU A 87 25.17 -2.23 -1.76
CA LEU A 87 25.52 -3.41 -2.58
C LEU A 87 26.97 -3.85 -2.38
N PHE A 88 27.83 -2.93 -1.93
CA PHE A 88 29.22 -3.18 -1.56
C PHE A 88 29.53 -2.41 -0.28
N THR A 89 30.03 -3.10 0.74
CA THR A 89 30.45 -2.47 1.99
C THR A 89 31.76 -1.71 1.73
N LYS A 90 31.76 -0.41 2.02
CA LYS A 90 32.98 0.41 2.02
C LYS A 90 33.86 -0.07 3.18
N THR A 91 34.86 -0.89 2.87
CA THR A 91 35.81 -1.37 3.88
C THR A 91 36.56 -0.15 4.41
N ASN A 92 36.46 0.10 5.72
CA ASN A 92 37.40 0.98 6.39
C ASN A 92 38.81 0.42 6.12
N MET A 93 39.75 1.26 5.68
CA MET A 93 41.13 0.85 5.46
C MET A 93 41.68 0.31 6.79
N SER A 94 41.83 -1.01 6.90
CA SER A 94 42.45 -1.62 8.06
C SER A 94 43.97 -1.40 8.04
N ALA A 95 44.62 -1.64 9.17
CA ALA A 95 46.06 -1.47 9.28
C ALA A 95 46.80 -2.49 8.40
N THR A 96 47.53 -1.99 7.41
CA THR A 96 48.42 -2.81 6.57
C THR A 96 49.82 -2.89 7.18
N THR A 97 50.55 -3.97 6.91
CA THR A 97 51.94 -4.13 7.36
C THR A 97 52.88 -3.08 6.73
N PHE A 98 52.55 -2.59 5.54
CA PHE A 98 53.29 -1.52 4.88
C PHE A 98 52.73 -0.14 5.24
N ILE A 99 53.62 0.87 5.21
CA ILE A 99 53.26 2.28 5.39
C ILE A 99 52.63 2.81 4.09
N SER A 100 51.47 3.46 4.17
CA SER A 100 50.75 4.02 3.01
C SER A 100 51.63 4.88 2.09
N LYS A 101 52.59 5.62 2.66
CA LYS A 101 53.58 6.39 1.91
C LYS A 101 54.42 5.53 0.95
N SER A 102 54.84 4.34 1.37
CA SER A 102 55.63 3.44 0.53
C SER A 102 54.89 2.98 -0.72
N VAL A 103 53.57 2.78 -0.66
CA VAL A 103 52.77 2.46 -1.85
C VAL A 103 52.60 3.68 -2.74
N THR A 104 52.50 4.87 -2.16
CA THR A 104 52.42 6.13 -2.93
C THR A 104 53.72 6.35 -3.72
N ASP A 105 54.87 6.18 -3.07
CA ASP A 105 56.19 6.30 -3.73
C ASP A 105 56.38 5.23 -4.84
N LEU A 106 55.73 4.06 -4.72
CA LEU A 106 55.73 3.03 -5.77
C LEU A 106 54.88 3.42 -6.99
N MET A 107 53.77 4.14 -6.78
CA MET A 107 52.88 4.60 -7.86
C MET A 107 53.56 5.60 -8.80
N ASP A 108 54.53 6.36 -8.33
CA ASP A 108 55.33 7.28 -9.15
C ASP A 108 56.26 6.53 -10.14
N CYS A 109 56.51 5.24 -9.90
CA CYS A 109 57.39 4.39 -10.70
C CYS A 109 56.60 3.24 -11.38
N PRO A 110 55.92 3.46 -12.52
CA PRO A 110 55.10 2.43 -13.17
C PRO A 110 55.88 1.20 -13.61
N LYS A 111 57.21 1.31 -13.79
CA LYS A 111 58.09 0.16 -14.10
C LYS A 111 58.14 -0.88 -12.98
N LEU A 112 57.82 -0.51 -11.74
CA LEU A 112 57.87 -1.39 -10.57
C LEU A 112 56.51 -2.02 -10.23
N ILE A 113 55.42 -1.62 -10.92
CA ILE A 113 54.07 -2.13 -10.67
C ILE A 113 53.68 -3.09 -11.80
N PRO A 114 53.84 -4.41 -11.60
CA PRO A 114 53.33 -5.38 -12.56
C PRO A 114 51.80 -5.45 -12.48
N HIS A 115 51.13 -5.34 -13.63
CA HIS A 115 49.70 -5.64 -13.74
C HIS A 115 49.52 -7.14 -13.94
N VAL A 116 48.94 -7.82 -12.94
CA VAL A 116 48.71 -9.26 -12.96
C VAL A 116 47.22 -9.54 -12.79
N VAL A 117 46.67 -10.42 -13.62
CA VAL A 117 45.26 -10.84 -13.54
C VAL A 117 45.21 -12.36 -13.37
N PRO A 118 44.63 -12.88 -12.27
CA PRO A 118 44.42 -14.32 -12.12
C PRO A 118 43.26 -14.77 -13.02
N VAL A 119 43.55 -15.61 -14.02
CA VAL A 119 42.55 -16.18 -14.94
C VAL A 119 42.68 -17.69 -14.93
N ASP A 120 41.56 -18.39 -14.76
CA ASP A 120 41.46 -19.85 -14.65
C ASP A 120 39.96 -20.23 -14.77
N HIS A 121 39.60 -21.51 -14.76
CA HIS A 121 38.25 -22.06 -14.81
C HIS A 121 37.43 -21.80 -13.51
N VAL A 122 36.10 -21.89 -13.58
CA VAL A 122 35.19 -21.65 -12.44
C VAL A 122 35.53 -22.58 -11.26
N TYR A 123 35.53 -22.04 -10.04
CA TYR A 123 35.85 -22.73 -8.77
C TYR A 123 37.32 -23.15 -8.54
N HIS A 124 38.28 -22.73 -9.35
CA HIS A 124 39.72 -22.99 -9.12
C HIS A 124 40.38 -22.08 -8.07
N GLY A 125 39.61 -21.49 -7.15
CA GLY A 125 40.18 -20.77 -6.02
C GLY A 125 40.89 -19.45 -6.33
N LYS A 126 40.69 -18.81 -7.49
CA LYS A 126 41.25 -17.47 -7.80
C LYS A 126 40.98 -16.43 -6.71
N THR A 127 39.75 -16.42 -6.18
CA THR A 127 39.36 -15.53 -5.07
C THR A 127 40.05 -15.93 -3.78
N CYS A 128 40.20 -17.24 -3.52
CA CYS A 128 40.92 -17.75 -2.35
C CYS A 128 42.40 -17.35 -2.38
N PHE A 129 43.06 -17.49 -3.54
CA PHE A 129 44.43 -17.03 -3.74
C PHE A 129 44.59 -15.53 -3.43
N MET A 130 43.67 -14.69 -3.92
CA MET A 130 43.67 -13.26 -3.61
C MET A 130 43.41 -13.00 -2.12
N ASN A 131 42.54 -13.77 -1.47
CA ASN A 131 42.32 -13.66 -0.03
C ASN A 131 43.61 -13.97 0.76
N CYS A 132 44.37 -15.01 0.38
CA CYS A 132 45.64 -15.33 1.04
C CYS A 132 46.66 -14.20 0.93
N LEU A 133 46.77 -13.52 -0.22
CA LEU A 133 47.66 -12.35 -0.37
C LEU A 133 47.22 -11.17 0.52
N ILE A 134 45.91 -10.98 0.70
CA ILE A 134 45.36 -9.96 1.59
C ILE A 134 45.69 -10.30 3.04
N GLU A 135 45.50 -11.55 3.46
CA GLU A 135 45.85 -12.05 4.81
C GLU A 135 47.35 -11.85 5.12
N GLN A 136 48.23 -12.08 4.14
CA GLN A 136 49.66 -11.84 4.31
C GLN A 136 50.01 -10.35 4.51
N THR A 137 49.23 -9.44 3.94
CA THR A 137 49.51 -8.00 3.98
C THR A 137 48.77 -7.25 5.08
N ARG A 138 47.79 -7.91 5.72
CA ARG A 138 46.91 -7.36 6.75
C ARG A 138 46.90 -8.25 7.98
N SER A 139 47.49 -7.77 9.07
CA SER A 139 47.58 -8.51 10.33
C SER A 139 46.26 -8.61 11.09
N ASP A 140 45.23 -7.85 10.71
CA ASP A 140 43.90 -7.90 11.31
C ASP A 140 43.04 -9.05 10.76
N ILE A 141 43.42 -9.63 9.62
CA ILE A 141 42.68 -10.69 8.95
C ILE A 141 43.43 -11.99 9.14
N HIS A 142 43.02 -12.79 10.13
CA HIS A 142 43.45 -14.17 10.26
C HIS A 142 42.41 -15.09 9.63
N ALA A 143 42.87 -16.01 8.76
CA ALA A 143 42.07 -17.14 8.35
C ALA A 143 41.58 -17.86 9.61
N ARG A 144 40.28 -18.13 9.69
CA ARG A 144 39.75 -19.00 10.74
C ARG A 144 40.39 -20.35 10.51
N ASP A 145 41.14 -20.85 11.50
CA ASP A 145 41.64 -22.21 11.47
C ASP A 145 40.44 -23.14 11.26
N ASP A 146 40.28 -23.66 10.05
CA ASP A 146 39.41 -24.79 9.78
C ASP A 146 40.00 -25.92 10.60
N LYS A 147 39.45 -26.11 11.81
CA LYS A 147 39.74 -27.29 12.63
C LYS A 147 39.47 -28.49 11.74
N ASP A 148 40.55 -29.14 11.31
CA ASP A 148 40.56 -30.35 10.52
C ASP A 148 39.40 -31.25 10.94
N LEU A 149 38.35 -31.33 10.12
CA LEU A 149 37.29 -32.31 10.28
C LEU A 149 37.83 -33.63 9.71
N ARG A 150 38.79 -34.21 10.44
CA ARG A 150 39.37 -35.52 10.20
C ARG A 150 38.72 -36.55 11.12
#